data_AF-Q8TKR9-F1
#
_entry.id   AF-Q8TKR9-F1
#
_cell.length_a   1.000
_cell.length_b   1.000
_cell.length_c   1.000
_cell.angle_alpha   90.00
_cell.angle_beta   90.00
_cell.angle_gamma   90.00
#
_symmetry.space_group_name_H-M   'P 1'
#
loop_
_entity.id
_entity.type
_entity.pdbx_description
1 polymer ?
#
loop_
_entity_poly.entity_id
_entity_poly.type
_entity_poly.pdbx_seq_one_letter_code
_entity_poly.pdbx_strand_id
1 'polypeptide(L)'
;MFSPEFVQFDTWYFSIKNLKAIRKKGWHWLTRLKKNRLVNPDKTGNIAIELLTIPPEGMTVHLKEYGFIKGFRIVSKDGDTQYWATDVLDMQEEKRKELAKKAWKIEEYHRGIKQFCEVKRCQVRRNSVQRAYIMTEIRAFLRF
;
A
#
# COMPACT_ATOMS: atom_id res chain seq x y z
N MET A 1 -13.55 9.89 17.84
CA MET A 1 -13.53 10.09 16.38
C MET A 1 -12.36 9.29 15.81
N PHE A 2 -12.54 8.60 14.68
CA PHE A 2 -11.47 7.79 14.08
C PHE A 2 -10.41 8.71 13.43
N SER A 3 -9.16 8.63 13.90
CA SER A 3 -8.05 9.46 13.43
C SER A 3 -6.75 8.64 13.43
N PRO A 4 -6.55 7.75 12.44
CA PRO A 4 -5.32 6.98 12.34
C PRO A 4 -4.13 7.88 12.04
N GLU A 5 -2.99 7.58 12.66
CA GLU A 5 -1.71 8.23 12.32
C GLU A 5 -1.27 7.83 10.90
N PHE A 6 -1.40 6.54 10.57
CA PHE A 6 -1.02 5.98 9.27
C PHE A 6 -2.15 5.16 8.63
N VAL A 7 -2.28 5.32 7.32
CA VAL A 7 -3.10 4.47 6.46
C VAL A 7 -2.17 3.58 5.62
N GLN A 8 -2.34 2.27 5.76
CA GLN A 8 -1.64 1.26 4.99
C GLN A 8 -2.63 0.51 4.11
N PHE A 9 -2.21 0.19 2.89
CA PHE A 9 -3.05 -0.51 1.93
C PHE A 9 -2.18 -1.26 0.94
N ASP A 10 -2.80 -2.22 0.25
CA ASP A 10 -2.12 -2.97 -0.79
C ASP A 10 -1.81 -2.10 -2.02
N THR A 11 -0.70 -2.41 -2.72
CA THR A 11 -0.25 -1.74 -3.95
C THR A 11 -1.37 -1.61 -4.99
N TRP A 12 -2.32 -2.53 -5.03
CA TRP A 12 -3.45 -2.49 -5.96
C TRP A 12 -4.34 -1.24 -5.77
N TYR A 13 -4.41 -0.72 -4.54
CA TYR A 13 -5.16 0.51 -4.22
C TYR A 13 -4.33 1.78 -4.38
N PHE A 14 -3.08 1.68 -4.83
CA PHE A 14 -2.24 2.84 -5.09
C PHE A 14 -2.82 3.68 -6.24
N SER A 15 -3.27 4.89 -5.90
CA SER A 15 -3.64 5.92 -6.88
C SER A 15 -3.41 7.31 -6.31
N ILE A 16 -3.07 8.28 -7.16
CA ILE A 16 -2.87 9.68 -6.75
C ILE A 16 -4.13 10.23 -6.07
N LYS A 17 -5.32 9.87 -6.56
CA LYS A 17 -6.59 10.24 -5.96
C LYS A 17 -6.71 9.73 -4.52
N ASN A 18 -6.35 8.47 -4.26
CA ASN A 18 -6.39 7.90 -2.91
C ASN A 18 -5.38 8.57 -1.98
N LEU A 19 -4.13 8.80 -2.44
CA LEU A 19 -3.12 9.50 -1.63
C LEU A 19 -3.57 10.91 -1.24
N LYS A 20 -4.11 11.68 -2.19
CA LYS A 20 -4.65 13.01 -1.92
C LYS A 20 -5.84 12.98 -0.96
N ALA A 21 -6.70 11.96 -1.06
CA ALA A 21 -7.83 11.79 -0.15
C ALA A 21 -7.37 11.49 1.30
N ILE A 22 -6.32 10.68 1.47
CA ILE A 22 -5.71 10.41 2.77
C ILE A 22 -5.08 11.70 3.34
N ARG A 23 -4.26 12.39 2.54
CA ARG A 23 -3.64 13.68 2.94
C ARG A 23 -4.68 14.74 3.32
N LYS A 24 -5.80 14.85 2.58
CA LYS A 24 -6.88 15.80 2.89
C LYS A 24 -7.51 15.58 4.28
N LYS A 25 -7.43 14.35 4.80
CA LYS A 25 -7.90 14.01 6.15
C LYS A 25 -6.85 14.26 7.25
N GLY A 26 -5.66 14.73 6.89
CA GLY A 26 -4.55 14.94 7.82
C GLY A 26 -3.87 13.65 8.26
N TRP A 27 -4.03 12.56 7.50
CA TRP A 27 -3.44 11.26 7.82
C TRP A 27 -2.21 11.01 6.95
N HIS A 28 -1.24 10.27 7.48
CA HIS A 28 -0.09 9.80 6.70
C HIS A 28 -0.39 8.47 6.03
N TRP A 29 0.41 8.10 5.04
CA TRP A 29 0.32 6.79 4.41
C TRP A 29 1.67 6.11 4.30
N LEU A 30 1.62 4.78 4.30
CA LEU A 30 2.74 3.91 3.93
C LEU A 30 2.19 2.80 3.05
N THR A 31 2.72 2.69 1.83
CA THR A 31 2.29 1.66 0.88
C THR A 31 3.46 1.22 0.01
N ARG A 32 3.28 0.10 -0.68
CA ARG A 32 4.17 -0.32 -1.75
C ARG A 32 3.86 0.40 -3.06
N LEU A 33 4.90 0.59 -3.87
CA LEU A 33 4.85 1.09 -5.24
C LEU A 33 5.14 -0.04 -6.22
N LYS A 34 4.52 0.01 -7.40
CA LYS A 34 4.96 -0.81 -8.53
C LYS A 34 6.33 -0.33 -9.01
N LYS A 35 7.17 -1.26 -9.43
CA LYS A 35 8.54 -1.01 -9.91
C LYS A 35 8.65 0.01 -11.05
N ASN A 36 7.62 0.08 -11.90
CA ASN A 36 7.53 1.03 -13.02
C ASN A 36 6.89 2.37 -12.63
N ARG A 37 6.69 2.66 -11.34
CA ARG A 37 6.12 3.93 -10.90
C ARG A 37 7.10 5.06 -11.21
N LEU A 38 6.60 6.07 -11.94
CA LEU A 38 7.37 7.25 -12.33
C LEU A 38 7.56 8.21 -11.16
N VAL A 39 8.82 8.54 -10.88
CA VAL A 39 9.28 9.48 -9.85
C VAL A 39 10.39 10.35 -10.42
N ASN A 40 10.56 11.53 -9.86
CA ASN A 40 11.61 12.47 -10.24
C ASN A 40 12.54 12.71 -9.04
N PRO A 41 13.79 12.18 -9.06
CA PRO A 41 14.71 12.30 -7.93
C PRO A 41 15.41 13.67 -7.85
N ASP A 42 15.64 14.33 -8.98
CA ASP A 42 16.63 15.42 -9.11
C ASP A 42 16.16 16.60 -9.99
N LYS A 43 14.86 16.67 -10.28
CA LYS A 43 14.19 17.63 -11.17
C LYS A 43 14.56 17.52 -12.65
N THR A 44 15.32 16.51 -13.08
CA THR A 44 15.72 16.36 -14.49
C THR A 44 14.72 15.59 -15.35
N GLY A 45 13.83 14.81 -14.72
CA GLY A 45 12.81 14.04 -15.44
C GLY A 45 12.16 12.99 -14.58
N ASN A 46 11.12 12.33 -15.12
CA ASN A 46 10.50 11.20 -14.45
C ASN A 46 11.13 9.90 -14.93
N ILE A 47 11.63 9.08 -14.01
CA ILE A 47 12.14 7.74 -14.25
C ILE A 47 11.40 6.71 -13.39
N ALA A 48 11.44 5.44 -13.81
CA ALA A 48 10.87 4.37 -13.00
C ALA A 48 11.65 4.22 -11.69
N ILE A 49 10.93 4.01 -10.58
CA ILE A 49 11.54 3.85 -9.25
C ILE A 49 12.54 2.68 -9.20
N GLU A 50 12.39 1.66 -10.04
CA GLU A 50 13.33 0.54 -10.10
C GLU A 50 14.70 0.90 -10.67
N LEU A 51 14.81 1.99 -11.42
CA LEU A 51 16.07 2.48 -11.96
C LEU A 51 16.83 3.35 -10.95
N LEU A 52 16.23 3.66 -9.80
CA LEU A 52 16.87 4.44 -8.75
C LEU A 52 17.74 3.56 -7.85
N THR A 53 18.94 4.03 -7.58
CA THR A 53 19.77 3.54 -6.48
C THR A 53 19.31 4.21 -5.18
N ILE A 54 18.30 3.62 -4.54
CA ILE A 54 17.76 4.09 -3.26
C ILE A 54 18.63 3.50 -2.12
N PRO A 55 19.23 4.34 -1.25
CA PRO A 55 20.03 3.86 -0.13
C PRO A 55 19.13 3.32 1.01
N PRO A 56 19.68 2.57 1.99
CA PRO A 56 18.89 1.92 3.05
C PRO A 56 18.02 2.89 3.87
N GLU A 57 18.50 4.11 4.13
CA GLU A 57 17.80 5.19 4.81
C GLU A 57 16.63 5.79 4.02
N GLY A 58 16.49 5.39 2.75
CA GLY A 58 15.48 5.88 1.81
C GLY A 58 15.92 7.14 1.06
N MET A 59 15.14 7.51 0.05
CA MET A 59 15.41 8.66 -0.81
C MET A 59 14.15 9.50 -0.96
N THR A 60 14.27 10.81 -0.77
CA THR A 60 13.19 11.74 -1.08
C THR A 60 13.12 11.95 -2.59
N VAL A 61 11.96 11.69 -3.17
CA VAL A 61 11.71 11.83 -4.61
C VAL A 61 10.38 12.54 -4.83
N HIS A 62 10.24 13.21 -5.96
CA HIS A 62 8.96 13.82 -6.35
C HIS A 62 8.10 12.81 -7.12
N LEU A 63 6.98 12.40 -6.53
CA LEU A 63 5.98 11.57 -7.19
C LEU A 63 5.13 12.43 -8.12
N LYS A 64 5.10 12.06 -9.41
CA LYS A 64 4.30 12.74 -10.44
C LYS A 64 2.85 12.94 -9.97
N GLU A 65 2.33 14.17 -10.13
CA GLU A 65 0.98 14.61 -9.76
C GLU A 65 0.63 14.59 -8.24
N TYR A 66 1.59 14.30 -7.36
CA TYR A 66 1.36 14.27 -5.91
C TYR A 66 2.26 15.23 -5.12
N GLY A 67 3.57 15.23 -5.39
CA GLY A 67 4.56 15.97 -4.60
C GLY A 67 5.66 15.07 -4.04
N PHE A 68 6.44 15.60 -3.08
CA PHE A 68 7.51 14.85 -2.45
C PHE A 68 7.00 13.68 -1.61
N ILE A 69 7.71 12.57 -1.71
CA ILE A 69 7.54 11.34 -0.94
C ILE A 69 8.92 10.82 -0.53
N LYS A 70 8.98 9.99 0.51
CA LYS A 70 10.17 9.18 0.79
C LYS A 70 9.97 7.77 0.25
N GLY A 71 10.88 7.34 -0.62
CA GLY A 71 10.94 5.99 -1.17
C GLY A 71 11.97 5.12 -0.45
N PHE A 72 11.69 3.83 -0.30
CA PHE A 72 12.61 2.83 0.23
C PHE A 72 12.67 1.65 -0.73
N ARG A 73 13.84 1.05 -0.88
CA ARG A 73 14.05 -0.20 -1.62
C ARG A 73 14.39 -1.31 -0.64
N ILE A 74 13.65 -2.41 -0.70
CA ILE A 74 13.88 -3.60 0.12
C ILE A 74 14.12 -4.77 -0.83
N VAL A 75 15.27 -5.43 -0.69
CA VAL A 75 15.58 -6.67 -1.42
C VAL A 75 15.37 -7.83 -0.46
N SER A 76 14.51 -8.78 -0.82
CA SER A 76 14.31 -10.00 -0.03
C SER A 76 15.52 -10.92 -0.15
N LYS A 77 15.62 -11.93 0.72
CA LYS A 77 16.67 -12.97 0.64
C LYS A 77 16.62 -13.74 -0.69
N ASP A 78 15.44 -13.84 -1.29
CA ASP A 78 15.18 -14.56 -2.55
C ASP A 78 15.39 -13.67 -3.78
N GLY A 79 15.85 -12.42 -3.60
CA GLY A 79 16.12 -11.47 -4.68
C GLY A 79 14.92 -10.60 -5.10
N ASP A 80 13.73 -10.85 -4.54
CA ASP A 80 12.54 -10.04 -4.82
C ASP A 80 12.71 -8.62 -4.27
N THR A 81 12.61 -7.63 -5.16
CA THR A 81 12.73 -6.22 -4.77
C THR A 81 11.35 -5.59 -4.60
N GLN A 82 11.12 -5.02 -3.42
CA GLN A 82 9.93 -4.25 -3.07
C GLN A 82 10.29 -2.77 -2.92
N TYR A 83 9.42 -1.91 -3.44
CA TYR A 83 9.54 -0.46 -3.31
C TYR A 83 8.45 0.04 -2.38
N TRP A 84 8.84 0.63 -1.26
CA TRP A 84 7.92 1.24 -0.30
C TRP A 84 7.97 2.76 -0.41
N ALA A 85 6.86 3.42 -0.10
CA ALA A 85 6.78 4.87 -0.10
C ALA A 85 5.88 5.41 1.01
N THR A 86 6.18 6.63 1.46
CA THR A 86 5.39 7.40 2.42
C THR A 86 5.43 8.90 2.10
N ASP A 87 4.45 9.65 2.61
CA ASP A 87 4.46 11.12 2.61
C ASP A 87 5.26 11.75 3.75
N VAL A 88 5.79 10.93 4.68
CA VAL A 88 6.64 11.39 5.79
C VAL A 88 8.12 11.40 5.36
N LEU A 89 8.64 12.59 5.03
CA LEU A 89 9.94 12.75 4.35
C LEU A 89 11.16 12.47 5.24
N ASP A 90 10.98 12.52 6.56
CA ASP A 90 11.99 12.26 7.58
C ASP A 90 11.84 10.86 8.20
N MET A 91 10.96 10.01 7.66
CA MET A 91 10.75 8.65 8.17
C MET A 91 12.06 7.85 8.14
N GLN A 92 12.44 7.30 9.29
CA GLN A 92 13.61 6.41 9.40
C GLN A 92 13.28 4.98 8.98
N GLU A 93 14.31 4.23 8.59
CA GLU A 93 14.14 2.87 8.09
C GLU A 93 13.46 1.96 9.13
N GLU A 94 13.83 2.11 10.40
CA GLU A 94 13.30 1.35 11.54
C GLU A 94 11.80 1.54 11.70
N LYS A 95 11.32 2.78 11.61
CA LYS A 95 9.89 3.09 11.71
C LYS A 95 9.12 2.48 10.54
N ARG A 96 9.69 2.55 9.34
CA ARG A 96 9.12 1.91 8.14
C ARG A 96 9.07 0.38 8.30
N LYS A 97 10.09 -0.26 8.89
CA LYS A 97 10.08 -1.71 9.23
C LYS A 97 8.95 -2.04 10.20
N GLU A 98 8.79 -1.28 11.28
CA GLU A 98 7.71 -1.46 12.26
C GLU A 98 6.33 -1.39 11.60
N LEU A 99 6.10 -0.36 10.79
CA LEU A 99 4.85 -0.14 10.08
C LEU A 99 4.59 -1.24 9.03
N ALA A 100 5.61 -1.68 8.28
CA ALA A 100 5.48 -2.75 7.29
C ALA A 100 5.08 -4.09 7.91
N LYS A 101 5.53 -4.40 9.14
CA LYS A 101 5.06 -5.60 9.88
C LYS A 101 3.55 -5.55 10.16
N LYS A 102 2.99 -4.36 10.40
CA LYS A 102 1.54 -4.19 10.56
C LYS A 102 0.82 -4.35 9.22
N ALA A 103 1.40 -3.88 8.12
CA ALA A 103 0.84 -4.01 6.77
C ALA A 103 0.68 -5.47 6.33
N TRP A 104 1.55 -6.38 6.81
CA TRP A 104 1.42 -7.82 6.58
C TRP A 104 0.08 -8.39 7.05
N LYS A 105 -0.54 -7.81 8.09
CA LYS A 105 -1.89 -8.20 8.54
C LYS A 105 -2.95 -8.01 7.45
N ILE A 106 -2.76 -7.08 6.51
CA ILE A 106 -3.65 -6.88 5.35
C ILE A 106 -3.54 -8.08 4.39
N GLU A 107 -2.33 -8.59 4.17
CA GLU A 107 -2.14 -9.78 3.34
C GLU A 107 -2.68 -11.03 4.01
N GLU A 108 -2.42 -11.21 5.32
CA GLU A 108 -2.99 -12.29 6.12
C GLU A 108 -4.52 -12.24 6.10
N TYR A 109 -5.13 -11.06 6.26
CA TYR A 109 -6.57 -10.85 6.14
C TYR A 109 -7.10 -11.31 4.77
N HIS A 110 -6.51 -10.83 3.67
CA HIS A 110 -6.95 -11.20 2.32
C HIS A 110 -6.72 -12.69 1.99
N ARG A 111 -5.70 -13.32 2.58
CA ARG A 111 -5.44 -14.75 2.41
C ARG A 111 -6.43 -15.58 3.22
N GLY A 112 -6.65 -15.19 4.48
CA GLY A 112 -7.59 -15.82 5.40
C GLY A 112 -9.02 -15.80 4.86
N ILE A 113 -9.52 -14.63 4.44
CA ILE A 113 -10.89 -14.55 3.88
C ILE A 113 -11.06 -15.35 2.58
N LYS A 114 -9.99 -15.61 1.82
CA LYS A 114 -10.08 -16.48 0.61
C LYS A 114 -10.03 -17.96 0.94
N GLN A 115 -9.35 -18.31 2.04
CA GLN A 115 -9.10 -19.69 2.44
C GLN A 115 -10.23 -20.24 3.32
N PHE A 116 -10.67 -19.45 4.29
CA PHE A 116 -11.66 -19.87 5.30
C PHE A 116 -13.08 -19.42 4.96
N CYS A 117 -13.22 -18.37 4.17
CA CYS A 117 -14.50 -17.89 3.68
C CYS A 117 -14.55 -18.11 2.16
N GLU A 118 -15.67 -18.59 1.66
CA GLU A 118 -15.79 -18.94 0.25
C GLU A 118 -16.08 -17.69 -0.61
N VAL A 119 -15.52 -16.53 -0.23
CA VAL A 119 -15.85 -15.19 -0.75
C VAL A 119 -15.79 -15.06 -2.28
N LYS A 120 -15.08 -15.97 -2.95
CA LYS A 120 -14.94 -16.04 -4.41
C LYS A 120 -15.87 -17.04 -5.11
N ARG A 121 -16.63 -17.85 -4.38
CA ARG A 121 -17.43 -18.97 -4.92
C ARG A 121 -18.90 -18.62 -5.15
N CYS A 122 -19.31 -17.36 -5.00
CA CYS A 122 -20.66 -16.93 -5.36
C CYS A 122 -20.91 -17.15 -6.86
N GLN A 123 -21.70 -18.16 -7.21
CA GLN A 123 -22.05 -18.48 -8.61
C GLN A 123 -23.20 -17.62 -9.15
N VAL A 124 -23.87 -16.85 -8.29
CA VAL A 124 -25.00 -16.02 -8.68
C VAL A 124 -24.52 -14.84 -9.53
N ARG A 125 -25.16 -14.60 -10.68
CA ARG A 125 -24.78 -13.51 -11.61
C ARG A 125 -25.31 -12.14 -11.21
N ARG A 126 -26.34 -12.08 -10.36
CA ARG A 126 -26.98 -10.83 -9.95
C ARG A 126 -26.09 -10.05 -8.99
N ASN A 127 -25.74 -8.81 -9.37
CA ASN A 127 -24.81 -7.96 -8.62
C ASN A 127 -25.21 -7.73 -7.14
N SER A 128 -26.50 -7.50 -6.87
CA SER A 128 -26.98 -7.28 -5.50
C SER A 128 -26.77 -8.50 -4.61
N VAL A 129 -26.93 -9.71 -5.17
CA VAL A 129 -26.74 -10.97 -4.43
C VAL A 129 -25.24 -11.24 -4.21
N GLN A 130 -24.40 -10.96 -5.20
CA GLN A 130 -22.94 -11.04 -5.04
C GLN A 130 -22.44 -10.10 -3.94
N ARG A 131 -22.92 -8.86 -3.89
CA ARG A 131 -22.57 -7.91 -2.83
C ARG A 131 -23.03 -8.40 -1.46
N ALA A 132 -24.27 -8.87 -1.34
CA ALA A 132 -24.78 -9.41 -0.08
C ALA A 132 -23.95 -10.61 0.39
N TYR A 133 -23.62 -11.54 -0.51
CA TYR A 133 -22.76 -12.68 -0.23
C TYR A 133 -21.38 -12.26 0.29
N ILE A 134 -20.67 -11.38 -0.43
CA ILE A 134 -19.36 -10.88 -0.02
C ILE A 134 -19.41 -10.23 1.37
N MET A 135 -20.45 -9.42 1.64
CA MET A 135 -20.60 -8.76 2.94
C MET A 135 -20.86 -9.76 4.07
N THR A 136 -21.64 -10.82 3.81
CA THR A 136 -21.85 -11.90 4.78
C THR A 136 -20.56 -12.66 5.06
N GLU A 137 -19.79 -13.01 4.03
CA GLU A 137 -18.50 -13.69 4.18
C GLU A 137 -17.48 -12.83 4.96
N ILE A 138 -17.40 -11.53 4.68
CA ILE A 138 -16.56 -10.60 5.46
C ILE A 138 -16.99 -10.58 6.93
N ARG A 139 -18.30 -10.51 7.19
CA ARG A 139 -18.82 -10.48 8.56
C ARG A 139 -18.60 -11.80 9.29
N ALA A 140 -18.71 -12.93 8.60
CA ALA A 140 -18.39 -14.24 9.15
C ALA A 140 -16.90 -14.28 9.54
N PHE A 141 -16.01 -13.91 8.63
CA PHE A 141 -14.56 -13.91 8.88
C PHE A 141 -14.15 -13.06 10.08
N LEU A 142 -14.74 -11.88 10.25
CA LEU A 142 -14.39 -10.96 11.36
C LEU A 142 -14.95 -11.39 12.73
N ARG A 143 -15.79 -12.43 12.80
CA ARG A 143 -16.43 -12.92 14.02
C ARG A 143 -15.87 -14.24 14.53
N PHE A 144 -14.94 -14.84 13.80
CA PHE A 144 -14.12 -15.97 14.23
C PHE A 144 -12.80 -15.44 14.82
#